data_AF-A0A2J7PET1-F1
#
_entry.id   AF-A0A2J7PET1-F1
#
_cell.length_a   1.000
_cell.length_b   1.000
_cell.length_c   1.000
_cell.angle_alpha   90.00
_cell.angle_beta   90.00
_cell.angle_gamma   90.00
#
_symmetry.space_group_name_H-M   'P 1'
#
loop_
_entity.id
_entity.type
_entity.pdbx_description
1 polymer ?
#
loop_
_entity_poly.entity_id
_entity_poly.type
_entity_poly.pdbx_seq_one_letter_code
_entity_poly.pdbx_strand_id
1 'polypeptide(L)'
;MSSRRRSCINQPDVFCYICGEYTLKENRKTVSDFVKKAYFVYFGVRLGDQDKTWAPHQVCKTCTEHLRQWTTGKRKSLKFGVPMVWREPKNHFDDCYFCLVNITGINRNNRSKWTYPDLASARRPVPHSEEVPIPTFHQLPELCEDEYFPSNHPSDCNEGDSDYEGMSSIPQRFNQDELNDLIRDLNLSKEASELLASRLNDKNLLEQETKISFYRTRETDLLPFFSQDYNLVYCHEIRGLLEKMALPEYFPDDWRLFIDSSKRSLKCVLLHNGNKYGSIPIAHSTKMKEEYNTIALVLEKIKYHEHQWVICVDLKMVNFLLGQQSGYTKYPCFLCLWDSRDKTHHWVRKEWPKRENMYVGEKNIINDPLVRREKIIFPPLHIKLGLMKQFVKALDKNGSCFAYIEMKMPQLSTEKIEAGIFDGPQIRQLIKDPAFANSMNEAERKAWTSFVAVVENFLGKHKAENYVELVNEMLNSFKSLGCNMSIKVHYLHSHLDSFPENLGDTSEEQGERFHQDIKTMEDRYQGRWDTHMMADYCWSLKRDCSKIHSRKSRKRSFRSVP
;
A
#
# COMPACT_ATOMS: atom_id res chain seq x y z
N MET A 1 40.44 0.72 3.03
CA MET A 1 40.49 -0.73 3.33
C MET A 1 39.16 -1.11 3.97
N SER A 2 38.39 -1.97 3.29
CA SER A 2 37.02 -2.36 3.66
C SER A 2 36.95 -2.96 5.06
N SER A 3 36.09 -2.39 5.91
CA SER A 3 35.78 -2.88 7.26
C SER A 3 35.46 -4.38 7.25
N ARG A 4 36.34 -5.17 7.85
CA ARG A 4 36.05 -6.54 8.28
C ARG A 4 35.22 -6.45 9.56
N ARG A 5 33.91 -6.71 9.46
CA ARG A 5 33.03 -7.44 10.42
C ARG A 5 31.59 -6.91 10.44
N ARG A 6 30.89 -7.11 9.32
CA ARG A 6 29.49 -7.57 9.31
C ARG A 6 29.44 -8.90 8.57
N SER A 7 29.93 -9.95 9.21
CA SER A 7 29.85 -11.29 8.63
C SER A 7 28.74 -12.07 9.32
N CYS A 8 27.82 -12.61 8.51
CA CYS A 8 26.96 -13.71 8.93
C CYS A 8 27.77 -14.79 9.66
N ILE A 9 27.15 -15.51 10.61
CA ILE A 9 27.79 -16.63 11.32
C ILE A 9 28.40 -17.63 10.31
N ASN A 10 27.68 -17.89 9.22
CA ASN A 10 28.17 -18.66 8.09
C ASN A 10 28.34 -17.77 6.85
N GLN A 11 29.40 -17.99 6.06
CA GLN A 11 29.52 -17.33 4.76
C GLN A 11 28.42 -17.83 3.80
N PRO A 12 27.71 -16.95 3.05
CA PRO A 12 26.62 -17.35 2.15
C PRO A 12 26.99 -18.49 1.18
N ASP A 13 28.21 -18.45 0.65
CA ASP A 13 28.73 -19.40 -0.33
C ASP A 13 29.01 -20.81 0.22
N VAL A 14 28.84 -21.03 1.54
CA VAL A 14 28.79 -22.41 2.06
C VAL A 14 27.47 -23.10 1.73
N PHE A 15 26.44 -22.38 1.31
CA PHE A 15 25.13 -22.93 0.93
C PHE A 15 24.95 -22.92 -0.59
N CYS A 16 24.17 -23.87 -1.10
CA CYS A 16 23.81 -23.93 -2.51
C CYS A 16 22.70 -22.93 -2.83
N TYR A 17 22.88 -22.07 -3.83
CA TYR A 17 21.86 -21.14 -4.29
C TYR A 17 20.54 -21.84 -4.68
N ILE A 18 20.61 -23.02 -5.31
CA ILE A 18 19.43 -23.70 -5.88
C ILE A 18 18.63 -24.46 -4.81
N CYS A 19 19.29 -25.18 -3.90
CA CYS A 19 18.61 -26.03 -2.90
C CYS A 19 18.69 -25.52 -1.45
N GLY A 20 19.48 -24.48 -1.18
CA GLY A 20 19.69 -23.91 0.15
C GLY A 20 20.52 -24.77 1.11
N GLU A 21 20.97 -25.95 0.69
CA GLU A 21 21.67 -26.87 1.59
C GLU A 21 23.16 -26.52 1.75
N TYR A 22 23.68 -26.74 2.95
CA TYR A 22 25.11 -26.62 3.26
C TYR A 22 25.93 -27.55 2.37
N THR A 23 27.00 -27.03 1.77
CA THR A 23 27.82 -27.75 0.79
C THR A 23 29.29 -27.76 1.21
N LEU A 24 29.89 -28.97 1.24
CA LEU A 24 31.32 -29.16 1.50
C LEU A 24 32.16 -28.51 0.40
N LYS A 25 33.34 -27.98 0.75
CA LYS A 25 34.24 -27.23 -0.15
C LYS A 25 34.47 -27.91 -1.51
N GLU A 26 34.72 -29.23 -1.50
CA GLU A 26 34.90 -30.07 -2.70
C GLU A 26 33.69 -30.16 -3.65
N ASN A 27 32.49 -29.90 -3.12
CA ASN A 27 31.22 -30.01 -3.83
C ASN A 27 30.64 -28.65 -4.22
N ARG A 28 31.32 -27.55 -3.91
CA ARG A 28 30.93 -26.20 -4.32
C ARG A 28 31.35 -25.96 -5.76
N LYS A 29 30.45 -25.38 -6.56
CA LYS A 29 30.66 -25.04 -7.97
C LYS A 29 30.25 -23.59 -8.18
N THR A 30 31.00 -22.88 -9.01
CA THR A 30 30.61 -21.56 -9.51
C THR A 30 29.40 -21.69 -10.42
N VAL A 31 28.59 -20.62 -10.50
CA VAL A 31 27.43 -20.56 -11.37
C VAL A 31 27.90 -20.33 -12.82
N SER A 32 28.06 -21.41 -13.58
CA SER A 32 28.43 -21.34 -14.99
C SER A 32 27.26 -20.92 -15.88
N ASP A 33 27.54 -20.48 -17.12
CA ASP A 33 26.48 -20.12 -18.08
C ASP A 33 25.58 -21.31 -18.41
N PHE A 34 26.13 -22.53 -18.41
CA PHE A 34 25.32 -23.74 -18.48
C PHE A 34 24.30 -23.80 -17.34
N VAL A 35 24.71 -23.54 -16.09
CA VAL A 35 23.80 -23.55 -14.93
C VAL A 35 22.74 -22.46 -15.08
N LYS A 36 23.11 -21.23 -15.48
CA LYS A 36 22.14 -20.14 -15.70
C LYS A 36 21.07 -20.51 -16.72
N LYS A 37 21.48 -21.06 -17.87
CA LYS A 37 20.57 -21.49 -18.94
C LYS A 37 19.70 -22.67 -18.50
N ALA A 38 20.31 -23.73 -17.96
CA ALA A 38 19.58 -24.90 -17.53
C ALA A 38 18.61 -24.60 -16.37
N TYR A 39 18.99 -23.71 -15.45
CA TYR A 39 18.13 -23.22 -14.37
C TYR A 39 16.92 -22.46 -14.94
N PHE A 40 17.13 -21.56 -15.90
CA PHE A 40 16.03 -20.82 -16.53
C PHE A 40 15.05 -21.75 -17.25
N VAL A 41 15.54 -22.72 -18.03
CA VAL A 41 14.67 -23.66 -18.76
C VAL A 41 13.95 -24.60 -17.79
N TYR A 42 14.58 -24.98 -16.67
CA TYR A 42 13.96 -25.88 -15.69
C TYR A 42 12.92 -25.18 -14.81
N PHE A 43 13.24 -24.02 -14.25
CA PHE A 43 12.40 -23.33 -13.26
C PHE A 43 11.54 -22.20 -13.84
N GLY A 44 11.74 -21.82 -15.10
CA GLY A 44 11.03 -20.70 -15.74
C GLY A 44 11.43 -19.31 -15.22
N VAL A 45 12.45 -19.22 -14.36
CA VAL A 45 12.93 -17.98 -13.75
C VAL A 45 14.44 -17.82 -13.95
N ARG A 46 14.90 -16.60 -14.20
CA ARG A 46 16.33 -16.32 -14.37
C ARG A 46 17.03 -16.41 -13.01
N LEU A 47 18.26 -16.92 -13.01
CA LEU A 47 19.09 -16.96 -11.81
C LEU A 47 19.53 -15.54 -11.46
N GLY A 48 18.87 -14.93 -10.48
CA GLY A 48 19.07 -13.54 -10.04
C GLY A 48 20.03 -13.38 -8.85
N ASP A 49 20.12 -12.16 -8.33
CA ASP A 49 20.80 -11.77 -7.09
C ASP A 49 22.29 -12.16 -6.98
N GLN A 50 22.95 -12.41 -8.11
CA GLN A 50 24.38 -12.76 -8.16
C GLN A 50 25.32 -11.57 -7.94
N ASP A 51 24.76 -10.36 -7.83
CA ASP A 51 25.44 -9.12 -7.42
C ASP A 51 25.17 -8.77 -5.94
N LYS A 52 24.37 -9.58 -5.23
CA LYS A 52 23.91 -9.28 -3.88
C LYS A 52 24.65 -10.12 -2.85
N THR A 53 25.32 -9.44 -1.93
CA THR A 53 26.10 -10.07 -0.85
C THR A 53 25.28 -10.93 0.12
N TRP A 54 23.95 -10.78 0.14
CA TRP A 54 23.01 -11.55 0.96
C TRP A 54 22.46 -12.82 0.29
N ALA A 55 22.87 -13.13 -0.94
CA ALA A 55 22.54 -14.39 -1.61
C ALA A 55 23.79 -15.27 -1.79
N PRO A 56 23.66 -16.61 -1.89
CA PRO A 56 24.79 -17.45 -2.26
C PRO A 56 25.20 -17.28 -3.72
N HIS A 57 26.50 -17.27 -4.00
CA HIS A 57 27.04 -17.18 -5.37
C HIS A 57 27.54 -18.55 -5.88
N GLN A 58 27.25 -19.60 -5.13
CA GLN A 58 27.71 -20.96 -5.40
C GLN A 58 26.56 -21.95 -5.45
N VAL A 59 26.72 -22.98 -6.28
CA VAL A 59 25.78 -24.10 -6.42
C VAL A 59 26.49 -25.40 -6.06
N CYS A 60 25.75 -26.39 -5.55
CA CYS A 60 26.33 -27.68 -5.25
C CYS A 60 26.45 -28.54 -6.52
N LYS A 61 27.49 -29.37 -6.56
CA LYS A 61 27.75 -30.37 -7.63
C LYS A 61 26.51 -31.21 -7.95
N THR A 62 25.72 -31.57 -6.93
CA THR A 62 24.48 -32.33 -7.08
C THR A 62 23.43 -31.58 -7.90
N CYS A 63 23.16 -30.31 -7.62
CA CYS A 63 22.20 -29.52 -8.39
C CYS A 63 22.67 -29.31 -9.83
N THR A 64 23.95 -29.01 -10.03
CA THR A 64 24.55 -28.88 -11.37
C THR A 64 24.41 -30.17 -12.17
N GLU A 65 24.71 -31.32 -11.56
CA GLU A 65 24.66 -32.61 -12.26
C GLU A 65 23.23 -33.07 -12.52
N HIS A 66 22.29 -32.80 -11.61
CA HIS A 66 20.88 -33.10 -11.85
C HIS A 66 20.31 -32.28 -13.01
N LEU A 67 20.68 -31.00 -13.13
CA LEU A 67 20.31 -30.17 -14.28
C LEU A 67 20.92 -30.74 -15.57
N ARG A 68 22.19 -31.13 -15.58
CA ARG A 68 22.87 -31.77 -16.72
C ARG A 68 22.21 -33.08 -17.15
N GLN A 69 21.91 -33.95 -16.20
CA GLN A 69 21.25 -35.23 -16.46
C GLN A 69 19.83 -35.02 -17.00
N TRP A 70 19.13 -34.00 -16.53
CA TRP A 70 17.82 -33.64 -17.08
C TRP A 70 17.93 -33.12 -18.53
N THR A 71 18.88 -32.22 -18.82
CA THR A 71 19.09 -31.72 -20.21
C THR A 71 19.53 -32.81 -21.19
N THR A 72 20.04 -33.95 -20.69
CA THR A 72 20.47 -35.10 -21.51
C THR A 72 19.49 -36.26 -21.46
N GLY A 73 18.32 -36.09 -20.83
CA GLY A 73 17.29 -37.13 -20.70
C GLY A 73 17.66 -38.29 -19.76
N LYS A 74 18.84 -38.30 -19.14
CA LYS A 74 19.28 -39.32 -18.19
C LYS A 74 18.51 -39.27 -16.86
N ARG A 75 17.82 -38.17 -16.57
CA ARG A 75 17.01 -37.98 -15.36
C ARG A 75 15.68 -37.30 -15.69
N LYS A 76 14.59 -37.81 -15.11
CA LYS A 76 13.23 -37.26 -15.31
C LYS A 76 13.04 -35.85 -14.71
N SER A 77 13.50 -35.64 -13.49
CA SER A 77 13.33 -34.36 -12.77
C SER A 77 14.32 -34.18 -11.61
N LEU A 78 14.49 -32.94 -11.16
CA LEU A 78 15.02 -32.62 -9.84
C LEU A 78 13.99 -32.99 -8.75
N LYS A 79 14.38 -32.89 -7.48
CA LYS A 79 13.48 -33.21 -6.34
C LYS A 79 12.37 -32.17 -6.13
N PHE A 80 12.49 -31.00 -6.75
CA PHE A 80 11.62 -29.84 -6.54
C PHE A 80 11.46 -29.07 -7.85
N GLY A 81 10.29 -28.48 -8.03
CA GLY A 81 9.95 -27.66 -9.20
C GLY A 81 10.00 -26.15 -8.95
N VAL A 82 10.10 -25.73 -7.68
CA VAL A 82 10.45 -24.35 -7.30
C VAL A 82 11.78 -24.41 -6.53
N PRO A 83 12.81 -23.63 -6.92
CA PRO A 83 14.10 -23.62 -6.24
C PRO A 83 14.02 -22.81 -4.93
N MET A 84 15.11 -22.75 -4.18
CA MET A 84 15.22 -21.85 -3.03
C MET A 84 14.99 -20.39 -3.49
N VAL A 85 14.21 -19.62 -2.74
CA VAL A 85 13.97 -18.19 -3.02
C VAL A 85 14.67 -17.35 -1.96
N TRP A 86 15.62 -16.53 -2.40
CA TRP A 86 16.39 -15.62 -1.55
C TRP A 86 15.82 -14.21 -1.59
N ARG A 87 15.85 -13.51 -0.46
CA ARG A 87 15.52 -12.09 -0.30
C ARG A 87 16.44 -11.50 0.76
N GLU A 88 16.60 -10.17 0.74
CA GLU A 88 17.40 -9.48 1.75
C GLU A 88 16.85 -9.73 3.17
N PRO A 89 17.68 -10.22 4.11
CA PRO A 89 17.26 -10.49 5.48
C PRO A 89 16.95 -9.19 6.21
N LYS A 90 15.85 -9.17 6.99
CA LYS A 90 15.50 -7.98 7.79
C LYS A 90 16.46 -7.74 8.96
N ASN A 91 17.03 -8.81 9.50
CA ASN A 91 17.97 -8.79 10.62
C ASN A 91 18.75 -10.13 10.69
N HIS A 92 19.78 -10.21 11.53
CA HIS A 92 20.61 -11.41 11.73
C HIS A 92 20.10 -12.38 12.82
N PHE A 93 19.02 -12.05 13.54
CA PHE A 93 18.53 -12.81 14.68
C PHE A 93 17.47 -13.84 14.30
N ASP A 94 16.40 -13.45 13.61
CA ASP A 94 15.26 -14.33 13.28
C ASP A 94 14.94 -14.43 11.78
N ASP A 95 15.57 -13.60 10.95
CA ASP A 95 15.32 -13.56 9.49
C ASP A 95 16.60 -13.62 8.66
N CYS A 96 17.70 -14.15 9.20
CA CYS A 96 18.93 -14.43 8.43
C CYS A 96 19.23 -15.93 8.40
N TYR A 97 19.04 -16.53 7.22
CA TYR A 97 19.29 -17.95 6.99
C TYR A 97 20.72 -18.37 7.38
N PHE A 98 21.70 -17.55 7.04
CA PHE A 98 23.11 -17.86 7.31
C PHE A 98 23.49 -17.76 8.78
N CYS A 99 22.71 -17.04 9.59
CA CYS A 99 22.93 -16.98 11.04
C CYS A 99 22.17 -18.08 11.77
N LEU A 100 20.96 -18.40 11.31
CA LEU A 100 20.09 -19.38 11.95
C LEU A 100 20.47 -20.84 11.67
N VAL A 101 21.09 -21.12 10.53
CA VAL A 101 21.53 -22.48 10.24
C VAL A 101 22.78 -22.81 11.04
N ASN A 102 22.64 -23.66 12.06
CA ASN A 102 23.80 -24.25 12.71
C ASN A 102 24.41 -25.31 11.78
N ILE A 103 25.66 -25.10 11.32
CA ILE A 103 26.40 -26.07 10.50
C ILE A 103 27.42 -26.90 11.29
N THR A 104 27.57 -26.63 12.59
CA THR A 104 28.51 -27.36 13.45
C THR A 104 28.06 -28.82 13.57
N GLY A 105 28.96 -29.76 13.31
CA GLY A 105 28.67 -31.21 13.36
C GLY A 105 28.12 -31.82 12.07
N ILE A 106 27.91 -31.05 10.99
CA ILE A 106 27.55 -31.63 9.69
C ILE A 106 28.76 -32.38 9.10
N ASN A 107 28.56 -33.65 8.77
CA ASN A 107 29.52 -34.50 8.07
C ASN A 107 28.85 -35.21 6.86
N ARG A 108 29.64 -35.97 6.09
CA ARG A 108 29.15 -36.67 4.88
C ARG A 108 28.01 -37.67 5.17
N ASN A 109 27.92 -38.22 6.38
CA ASN A 109 26.98 -39.28 6.75
C ASN A 109 25.65 -38.76 7.34
N ASN A 110 25.62 -37.55 7.90
CA ASN A 110 24.43 -36.99 8.55
C ASN A 110 23.79 -35.80 7.80
N ARG A 111 24.41 -35.29 6.73
CA ARG A 111 23.94 -34.12 5.97
C ARG A 111 22.49 -34.25 5.48
N SER A 112 22.06 -35.43 5.03
CA SER A 112 20.69 -35.65 4.52
C SER A 112 19.61 -35.59 5.60
N LYS A 113 20.00 -35.71 6.88
CA LYS A 113 19.11 -35.61 8.04
C LYS A 113 19.09 -34.21 8.65
N TRP A 114 19.88 -33.28 8.11
CA TRP A 114 19.94 -31.92 8.64
C TRP A 114 18.70 -31.13 8.27
N THR A 115 18.10 -30.47 9.27
CA THR A 115 16.92 -29.64 9.07
C THR A 115 17.37 -28.21 8.81
N TYR A 116 16.75 -27.57 7.82
CA TYR A 116 17.01 -26.18 7.46
C TYR A 116 15.71 -25.36 7.67
N PRO A 117 15.82 -24.13 8.18
CA PRO A 117 14.65 -23.30 8.46
C PRO A 117 13.99 -22.80 7.17
N ASP A 118 12.68 -22.54 7.24
CA ASP A 118 11.95 -21.77 6.22
C ASP A 118 11.72 -20.35 6.74
N LEU A 119 12.26 -19.35 6.05
CA LEU A 119 12.27 -17.96 6.49
C LEU A 119 11.62 -17.04 5.46
N ALA A 120 11.23 -15.83 5.87
CA ALA A 120 10.73 -14.84 4.93
C ALA A 120 11.82 -14.40 3.93
N SER A 121 13.07 -14.31 4.40
CA SER A 121 14.27 -14.02 3.59
C SER A 121 14.82 -15.21 2.79
N ALA A 122 14.47 -16.44 3.17
CA ALA A 122 14.98 -17.65 2.52
C ALA A 122 13.90 -18.74 2.54
N ARG A 123 13.10 -18.80 1.47
CA ARG A 123 12.04 -19.80 1.31
C ARG A 123 12.57 -21.09 0.73
N ARG A 124 12.22 -22.20 1.35
CA ARG A 124 12.68 -23.56 0.99
C ARG A 124 12.14 -23.98 -0.39
N PRO A 125 12.85 -24.89 -1.11
CA PRO A 125 12.38 -25.40 -2.40
C PRO A 125 11.04 -26.15 -2.27
N VAL A 126 10.17 -26.01 -3.27
CA VAL A 126 8.84 -26.66 -3.29
C VAL A 126 8.88 -27.92 -4.18
N PRO A 127 8.52 -29.10 -3.65
CA PRO A 127 8.42 -30.35 -4.43
C PRO A 127 7.48 -30.24 -5.64
N HIS A 128 7.65 -31.11 -6.63
CA HIS A 128 6.69 -31.22 -7.72
C HIS A 128 5.31 -31.70 -7.21
N SER A 129 4.25 -31.14 -7.78
CA SER A 129 2.85 -31.45 -7.52
C SER A 129 2.04 -31.22 -8.81
N GLU A 130 0.72 -31.40 -8.76
CA GLU A 130 -0.15 -31.02 -9.88
C GLU A 130 -0.04 -29.52 -10.23
N GLU A 131 0.18 -28.67 -9.22
CA GLU A 131 0.37 -27.21 -9.37
C GLU A 131 1.81 -26.84 -9.80
N VAL A 132 2.78 -27.75 -9.59
CA VAL A 132 4.19 -27.56 -9.95
C VAL A 132 4.65 -28.74 -10.81
N PRO A 133 4.24 -28.80 -12.10
CA PRO A 133 4.50 -29.94 -12.96
C PRO A 133 5.99 -30.10 -13.29
N ILE A 134 6.36 -31.29 -13.77
CA ILE A 134 7.73 -31.57 -14.23
C ILE A 134 7.93 -30.92 -15.61
N PRO A 135 8.92 -30.03 -15.79
CA PRO A 135 9.18 -29.40 -17.08
C PRO A 135 9.74 -30.42 -18.09
N THR A 136 9.36 -30.27 -19.36
CA THR A 136 9.95 -31.02 -20.48
C THR A 136 11.10 -30.21 -21.08
N PHE A 137 12.26 -30.83 -21.22
CA PHE A 137 13.41 -30.18 -21.84
C PHE A 137 13.24 -30.17 -23.37
N HIS A 138 13.42 -28.99 -23.99
CA HIS A 138 13.41 -28.84 -25.44
C HIS A 138 14.80 -28.43 -25.97
N GLN A 139 15.29 -27.25 -25.58
CA GLN A 139 16.63 -26.75 -25.93
C GLN A 139 17.09 -25.67 -24.94
N LEU A 140 18.40 -25.40 -24.89
CA LEU A 140 18.95 -24.27 -24.14
C LEU A 140 18.89 -22.98 -24.99
N PRO A 141 18.53 -21.82 -24.42
CA PRO A 141 18.54 -20.55 -25.15
C PRO A 141 19.93 -20.15 -25.66
N GLU A 142 19.97 -19.57 -26.87
CA GLU A 142 21.11 -18.78 -27.37
C GLU A 142 21.14 -17.42 -26.63
N LEU A 143 22.32 -16.95 -26.26
CA LEU A 143 22.46 -15.69 -25.52
C LEU A 143 22.47 -14.53 -26.52
N CYS A 144 21.51 -13.61 -26.43
CA CYS A 144 21.71 -12.25 -26.91
C CYS A 144 22.51 -11.50 -25.83
N GLU A 145 23.67 -10.96 -26.22
CA GLU A 145 24.48 -10.08 -25.39
C GLU A 145 23.77 -8.73 -25.26
N ASP A 146 23.16 -8.46 -24.10
CA ASP A 146 22.89 -7.10 -23.67
C ASP A 146 23.05 -7.01 -22.14
N GLU A 147 23.80 -5.99 -21.72
CA GLU A 147 24.15 -5.57 -20.36
C GLU A 147 25.34 -6.28 -19.67
N TYR A 148 26.55 -5.92 -20.10
CA TYR A 148 27.80 -6.09 -19.33
C TYR A 148 28.12 -4.76 -18.61
N PHE A 149 28.10 -4.75 -17.27
CA PHE A 149 28.77 -3.70 -16.47
C PHE A 149 30.14 -4.23 -16.03
N PRO A 150 31.24 -3.49 -16.23
CA PRO A 150 32.58 -4.00 -15.99
C PRO A 150 32.90 -4.06 -14.49
N SER A 151 33.26 -5.25 -14.01
CA SER A 151 33.88 -5.45 -12.69
C SER A 151 35.39 -5.23 -12.78
N ASN A 152 35.88 -4.12 -12.23
CA ASN A 152 37.30 -3.94 -11.94
C ASN A 152 37.64 -4.68 -10.63
N HIS A 153 38.23 -5.87 -10.74
CA HIS A 153 39.01 -6.48 -9.67
C HIS A 153 40.46 -6.61 -10.15
N PRO A 154 41.45 -6.04 -9.44
CA PRO A 154 42.84 -6.36 -9.68
C PRO A 154 43.13 -7.75 -9.14
N SER A 155 43.64 -8.61 -10.00
CA SER A 155 44.37 -9.81 -9.61
C SER A 155 45.75 -9.39 -9.12
N ASP A 156 46.13 -9.81 -7.92
CA ASP A 156 47.49 -10.32 -7.73
C ASP A 156 47.54 -11.34 -6.59
N CYS A 157 48.27 -12.40 -6.85
CA CYS A 157 48.47 -13.57 -6.02
C CYS A 157 49.79 -13.45 -5.26
N ASN A 158 49.80 -13.78 -3.95
CA ASN A 158 50.77 -14.71 -3.38
C ASN A 158 50.41 -15.11 -1.94
N GLU A 159 50.74 -16.35 -1.65
CA GLU A 159 50.52 -17.11 -0.41
C GLU A 159 51.32 -16.56 0.78
N GLY A 160 50.79 -16.80 1.98
CA GLY A 160 51.49 -16.59 3.24
C GLY A 160 50.61 -17.01 4.41
N ASP A 161 50.83 -18.22 4.90
CA ASP A 161 50.29 -18.73 6.15
C ASP A 161 50.87 -17.95 7.35
N SER A 162 50.24 -18.08 8.52
CA SER A 162 50.70 -17.69 9.87
C SER A 162 50.21 -16.37 10.50
N ASP A 163 49.54 -16.60 11.64
CA ASP A 163 49.68 -15.97 12.96
C ASP A 163 49.09 -14.59 13.31
N TYR A 164 48.55 -14.58 14.54
CA TYR A 164 47.98 -13.45 15.29
C TYR A 164 48.96 -12.27 15.34
N GLU A 165 48.59 -11.12 14.77
CA GLU A 165 49.29 -9.85 15.02
C GLU A 165 48.37 -8.77 15.60
N GLY A 166 48.72 -8.36 16.83
CA GLY A 166 48.75 -7.00 17.35
C GLY A 166 47.55 -6.07 17.17
N MET A 167 46.74 -5.91 18.22
CA MET A 167 45.91 -4.71 18.38
C MET A 167 46.83 -3.48 18.50
N SER A 168 46.65 -2.47 17.64
CA SER A 168 47.30 -1.18 17.84
C SER A 168 46.71 -0.51 19.09
N SER A 169 47.58 0.10 19.90
CA SER A 169 47.28 0.70 21.20
C SER A 169 46.59 2.07 21.12
N ILE A 170 46.01 2.43 19.97
CA ILE A 170 45.32 3.69 19.74
C ILE A 170 43.82 3.38 19.62
N PRO A 171 42.95 3.99 20.46
CA PRO A 171 41.50 3.83 20.30
C PRO A 171 41.08 4.25 18.90
N GLN A 172 40.55 3.31 18.12
CA GLN A 172 40.00 3.61 16.81
C GLN A 172 38.73 4.45 16.99
N ARG A 173 38.68 5.57 16.28
CA ARG A 173 37.54 6.49 16.28
C ARG A 173 36.54 6.05 15.22
N PHE A 174 35.26 6.21 15.49
CA PHE A 174 34.19 6.02 14.54
C PHE A 174 34.12 7.21 13.58
N ASN A 175 34.24 6.94 12.28
CA ASN A 175 33.87 7.88 11.24
C ASN A 175 32.33 7.96 11.06
N GLN A 176 31.86 8.84 10.17
CA GLN A 176 30.43 9.06 9.94
C GLN A 176 29.66 7.79 9.56
N ASP A 177 30.22 6.98 8.68
CA ASP A 177 29.57 5.77 8.16
C ASP A 177 29.54 4.70 9.23
N GLU A 178 30.62 4.56 10.01
CA GLU A 178 30.72 3.63 11.14
C GLU A 178 29.74 4.00 12.27
N LEU A 179 29.54 5.29 12.55
CA LEU A 179 28.54 5.75 13.51
C LEU A 179 27.11 5.44 13.03
N ASN A 180 26.80 5.73 11.76
CA ASN A 180 25.50 5.41 11.16
C ASN A 180 25.22 3.91 11.16
N ASP A 181 26.26 3.12 10.89
CA ASP A 181 26.22 1.67 10.90
C ASP A 181 25.94 1.11 12.30
N LEU A 182 26.64 1.61 13.31
CA LEU A 182 26.41 1.23 14.71
C LEU A 182 24.98 1.57 15.17
N ILE A 183 24.48 2.75 14.81
CA ILE A 183 23.11 3.19 15.10
C ILE A 183 22.08 2.23 14.49
N ARG A 184 22.28 1.86 13.22
CA ARG A 184 21.41 0.94 12.50
C ARG A 184 21.47 -0.48 13.09
N ASP A 185 22.65 -0.96 13.43
CA ASP A 185 22.87 -2.31 13.95
C ASP A 185 22.21 -2.50 15.33
N LEU A 186 22.25 -1.46 16.16
CA LEU A 186 21.60 -1.45 17.47
C LEU A 186 20.09 -1.14 17.38
N ASN A 187 19.56 -0.92 16.18
CA ASN A 187 18.18 -0.50 15.93
C ASN A 187 17.73 0.67 16.84
N LEU A 188 18.65 1.59 17.09
CA LEU A 188 18.42 2.62 18.09
C LEU A 188 17.34 3.58 17.65
N SER A 189 16.51 4.00 18.60
CA SER A 189 15.68 5.19 18.43
C SER A 189 16.57 6.38 18.05
N LYS A 190 16.05 7.39 17.34
CA LYS A 190 16.90 8.53 16.97
C LYS A 190 17.43 9.24 18.22
N GLU A 191 16.66 9.25 19.33
CA GLU A 191 17.10 9.75 20.63
C GLU A 191 18.23 8.88 21.21
N ALA A 192 18.13 7.55 21.11
CA ALA A 192 19.17 6.64 21.57
C ALA A 192 20.42 6.69 20.68
N SER A 193 20.25 6.93 19.38
CA SER A 193 21.33 7.18 18.42
C SER A 193 22.10 8.46 18.75
N GLU A 194 21.39 9.52 19.07
CA GLU A 194 21.94 10.81 19.50
C GLU A 194 22.68 10.67 20.84
N LEU A 195 22.05 10.01 21.82
CA LEU A 195 22.68 9.74 23.12
C LEU A 195 23.95 8.90 22.95
N LEU A 196 23.92 7.86 22.13
CA LEU A 196 25.09 7.04 21.83
C LEU A 196 26.21 7.88 21.18
N ALA A 197 25.87 8.64 20.14
CA ALA A 197 26.84 9.50 19.46
C ALA A 197 27.44 10.54 20.41
N SER A 198 26.64 11.15 21.29
CA SER A 198 27.11 12.07 22.34
C SER A 198 28.09 11.39 23.30
N ARG A 199 27.80 10.17 23.79
CA ARG A 199 28.69 9.44 24.69
C ARG A 199 30.00 9.01 24.02
N LEU A 200 29.95 8.67 22.74
CA LEU A 200 31.14 8.36 21.95
C LEU A 200 32.00 9.62 21.73
N ASN A 201 31.36 10.76 21.49
CA ASN A 201 32.04 12.05 21.38
C ASN A 201 32.73 12.45 22.68
N ASP A 202 32.05 12.36 23.83
CA ASP A 202 32.61 12.66 25.16
C ASP A 202 33.87 11.83 25.48
N LYS A 203 33.96 10.63 24.90
CA LYS A 203 35.10 9.72 25.06
C LYS A 203 36.16 9.87 23.97
N ASN A 204 36.07 10.89 23.11
CA ASN A 204 36.96 11.12 21.96
C ASN A 204 37.04 9.94 21.00
N LEU A 205 35.93 9.20 20.87
CA LEU A 205 35.80 8.03 20.01
C LEU A 205 35.16 8.37 18.65
N LEU A 206 34.92 9.64 18.32
CA LEU A 206 34.45 10.06 17.00
C LEU A 206 35.54 10.83 16.24
N GLU A 207 35.59 10.67 14.92
CA GLU A 207 36.43 11.52 14.06
C GLU A 207 35.90 12.97 14.02
N GLN A 208 36.80 13.93 13.74
CA GLN A 208 36.51 15.37 13.84
C GLN A 208 35.41 15.87 12.88
N GLU A 209 35.19 15.18 11.75
CA GLU A 209 34.20 15.54 10.74
C GLU A 209 32.87 14.77 10.86
N THR A 210 32.76 13.87 11.85
CA THR A 210 31.56 13.07 12.07
C THR A 210 30.39 13.97 12.48
N LYS A 211 29.41 14.10 11.59
CA LYS A 211 28.17 14.83 11.80
C LYS A 211 27.16 13.91 12.49
N ILE A 212 26.72 14.32 13.67
CA ILE A 212 25.58 13.67 14.31
C ILE A 212 24.33 14.15 13.59
N SER A 213 23.60 13.21 12.97
CA SER A 213 22.25 13.51 12.49
C SER A 213 21.32 13.52 13.69
N PHE A 214 21.17 14.69 14.29
CA PHE A 214 20.15 14.94 15.30
C PHE A 214 18.77 14.65 14.73
N TYR A 215 17.75 14.48 15.58
CA TYR A 215 16.39 14.74 15.12
C TYR A 215 16.43 16.04 14.32
N ARG A 216 15.86 16.02 13.11
CA ARG A 216 15.45 17.30 12.57
C ARG A 216 14.45 17.79 13.61
N THR A 217 14.78 18.77 14.43
CA THR A 217 13.85 19.36 15.41
C THR A 217 12.84 20.27 14.73
N ARG A 218 12.63 20.06 13.43
CA ARG A 218 11.85 20.93 12.58
C ARG A 218 10.37 20.78 12.90
N GLU A 219 9.95 19.57 13.27
CA GLU A 219 8.61 19.28 13.78
C GLU A 219 8.46 19.54 15.28
N THR A 220 9.54 19.85 16.02
CA THR A 220 9.49 20.03 17.48
C THR A 220 8.48 21.10 17.88
N ASP A 221 8.37 22.15 17.07
CA ASP A 221 7.38 23.22 17.21
C ASP A 221 5.92 22.76 17.07
N LEU A 222 5.68 21.59 16.50
CA LEU A 222 4.36 20.99 16.25
C LEU A 222 4.06 19.79 17.16
N LEU A 223 5.08 19.20 17.80
CA LEU A 223 4.89 18.08 18.74
C LEU A 223 3.90 18.38 19.88
N PRO A 224 3.84 19.59 20.48
CA PRO A 224 2.94 19.88 21.59
C PRO A 224 1.44 19.77 21.27
N PHE A 225 1.06 19.63 19.99
CA PHE A 225 -0.33 19.46 19.58
C PHE A 225 -0.74 18.00 19.40
N PHE A 226 0.22 17.06 19.44
CA PHE A 226 -0.01 15.65 19.25
C PHE A 226 0.20 14.85 20.54
N SER A 227 -0.65 13.86 20.74
CA SER A 227 -0.57 12.90 21.83
C SER A 227 -0.68 11.49 21.27
N GLN A 228 -0.26 10.51 22.08
CA GLN A 228 -0.33 9.10 21.72
C GLN A 228 -0.90 8.28 22.87
N ASP A 229 -1.95 7.54 22.57
CA ASP A 229 -2.60 6.61 23.49
C ASP A 229 -2.53 5.21 22.87
N TYR A 230 -1.73 4.32 23.48
CA TYR A 230 -1.48 2.97 22.98
C TYR A 230 -1.00 2.95 21.52
N ASN A 231 -1.90 2.64 20.60
CA ASN A 231 -1.64 2.51 19.16
C ASN A 231 -2.28 3.64 18.34
N LEU A 232 -2.84 4.66 18.98
CA LEU A 232 -3.45 5.81 18.33
C LEU A 232 -2.60 7.05 18.58
N VAL A 233 -2.16 7.69 17.50
CA VAL A 233 -1.60 9.04 17.54
C VAL A 233 -2.70 10.00 17.11
N TYR A 234 -2.88 11.10 17.82
CA TYR A 234 -3.94 12.07 17.54
C TYR A 234 -3.52 13.49 17.89
N CYS A 235 -4.14 14.45 17.21
CA CYS A 235 -4.03 15.86 17.55
C CYS A 235 -5.09 16.22 18.60
N HIS A 236 -4.65 16.66 19.78
CA HIS A 236 -5.55 17.04 20.89
C HIS A 236 -5.82 18.55 20.95
N GLU A 237 -5.11 19.33 20.13
CA GLU A 237 -5.26 20.77 19.99
C GLU A 237 -5.23 21.14 18.49
N ILE A 238 -6.41 21.01 17.86
CA ILE A 238 -6.61 21.27 16.43
C ILE A 238 -6.42 22.75 16.09
N ARG A 239 -6.94 23.67 16.92
CA ARG A 239 -6.88 25.11 16.65
C ARG A 239 -5.43 25.59 16.69
N GLY A 240 -4.71 25.27 17.76
CA GLY A 240 -3.31 25.61 17.94
C GLY A 240 -2.41 25.01 16.86
N LEU A 241 -2.66 23.76 16.43
CA LEU A 241 -1.95 23.17 15.30
C LEU A 241 -2.13 23.99 14.01
N LEU A 242 -3.37 24.32 13.66
CA LEU A 242 -3.70 25.04 12.44
C LEU A 242 -3.15 26.48 12.45
N GLU A 243 -3.27 27.18 13.56
CA GLU A 243 -2.68 28.51 13.77
C GLU A 243 -1.14 28.46 13.62
N LYS A 244 -0.48 27.47 14.24
CA LYS A 244 0.96 27.26 14.09
C LYS A 244 1.37 26.89 12.66
N MET A 245 0.46 26.29 11.89
CA MET A 245 0.62 26.04 10.45
C MET A 245 0.34 27.27 9.56
N ALA A 246 0.22 28.47 10.17
CA ALA A 246 -0.03 29.75 9.50
C ALA A 246 -1.42 29.87 8.87
N LEU A 247 -2.42 29.16 9.43
CA LEU A 247 -3.82 29.47 9.15
C LEU A 247 -4.19 30.76 9.92
N PRO A 248 -4.71 31.82 9.26
CA PRO A 248 -5.01 33.09 9.92
C PRO A 248 -6.10 32.96 10.99
N GLU A 249 -7.13 32.17 10.70
CA GLU A 249 -8.26 31.96 11.59
C GLU A 249 -8.86 30.57 11.34
N TYR A 250 -9.33 29.93 12.41
CA TYR A 250 -9.92 28.60 12.36
C TYR A 250 -11.43 28.64 12.64
N PHE A 251 -12.20 28.39 11.58
CA PHE A 251 -13.65 28.17 11.65
C PHE A 251 -13.98 26.71 11.35
N PRO A 252 -14.60 25.95 12.26
CA PRO A 252 -14.92 24.55 12.01
C PRO A 252 -15.75 24.31 10.73
N ASP A 253 -16.67 25.22 10.39
CA ASP A 253 -17.53 25.09 9.20
C ASP A 253 -16.76 25.19 7.86
N ASP A 254 -15.52 25.69 7.88
CA ASP A 254 -14.62 25.68 6.71
C ASP A 254 -13.96 24.31 6.47
N TRP A 255 -14.17 23.35 7.37
CA TRP A 255 -13.51 22.05 7.33
C TRP A 255 -14.50 20.89 7.35
N ARG A 256 -14.06 19.78 6.77
CA ARG A 256 -14.76 18.50 6.83
C ARG A 256 -13.84 17.41 7.35
N LEU A 257 -14.41 16.50 8.11
CA LEU A 257 -13.74 15.33 8.63
C LEU A 257 -13.83 14.19 7.60
N PHE A 258 -12.68 13.64 7.25
CA PHE A 258 -12.55 12.41 6.49
C PHE A 258 -11.93 11.34 7.39
N ILE A 259 -12.58 10.19 7.48
CA ILE A 259 -12.11 9.01 8.18
C ILE A 259 -12.01 7.90 7.16
N ASP A 260 -10.82 7.35 7.02
CA ASP A 260 -10.59 6.09 6.36
C ASP A 260 -10.09 5.06 7.36
N SER A 261 -10.59 3.85 7.21
CA SER A 261 -10.17 2.74 8.04
C SER A 261 -10.12 1.48 7.20
N SER A 262 -9.12 0.66 7.50
CA SER A 262 -8.97 -0.68 6.95
C SER A 262 -8.96 -1.71 8.08
N LYS A 263 -8.77 -2.97 7.72
CA LYS A 263 -8.57 -4.05 8.71
C LYS A 263 -7.35 -3.84 9.61
N ARG A 264 -6.41 -2.96 9.23
CA ARG A 264 -5.12 -2.76 9.92
C ARG A 264 -4.69 -1.30 9.97
N SER A 265 -5.57 -0.35 9.73
CA SER A 265 -5.19 1.06 9.81
C SER A 265 -6.41 1.93 10.02
N LEU A 266 -6.20 3.06 10.66
CA LEU A 266 -7.18 4.13 10.82
C LEU A 266 -6.49 5.46 10.56
N LYS A 267 -7.12 6.29 9.74
CA LYS A 267 -6.60 7.59 9.31
C LYS A 267 -7.73 8.59 9.39
N CYS A 268 -7.57 9.60 10.23
CA CYS A 268 -8.48 10.73 10.33
C CYS A 268 -7.78 11.99 9.84
N VAL A 269 -8.46 12.70 8.96
CA VAL A 269 -7.90 13.80 8.19
C VAL A 269 -8.90 14.94 8.17
N LEU A 270 -8.42 16.15 8.40
CA LEU A 270 -9.19 17.36 8.23
C LEU A 270 -8.93 17.93 6.83
N LEU A 271 -10.01 18.16 6.09
CA LEU A 271 -9.96 18.67 4.71
C LEU A 271 -10.67 20.02 4.65
N HIS A 272 -10.03 21.03 4.06
CA HIS A 272 -10.66 22.35 3.91
C HIS A 272 -11.71 22.31 2.79
N ASN A 273 -12.86 22.94 3.01
CA ASN A 273 -13.95 23.03 2.04
C ASN A 273 -13.50 23.89 0.85
N GLY A 274 -13.55 23.33 -0.37
CA GLY A 274 -12.95 23.96 -1.55
C GLY A 274 -11.46 23.67 -1.75
N ASN A 275 -10.89 22.75 -0.95
CA ASN A 275 -9.55 22.17 -1.14
C ASN A 275 -8.41 23.21 -1.26
N LYS A 276 -8.56 24.38 -0.59
CA LYS A 276 -7.56 25.46 -0.62
C LYS A 276 -6.25 25.06 0.08
N TYR A 277 -6.35 24.31 1.17
CA TYR A 277 -5.23 23.83 1.98
C TYR A 277 -4.98 22.33 1.79
N GLY A 278 -3.78 21.90 2.15
CA GLY A 278 -3.41 20.49 2.20
C GLY A 278 -4.21 19.72 3.25
N SER A 279 -4.25 18.40 3.09
CA SER A 279 -4.91 17.48 4.02
C SER A 279 -4.18 17.43 5.35
N ILE A 280 -4.83 17.78 6.46
CA ILE A 280 -4.19 17.81 7.77
C ILE A 280 -4.47 16.49 8.50
N PRO A 281 -3.45 15.65 8.80
CA PRO A 281 -3.65 14.45 9.58
C PRO A 281 -3.94 14.81 11.04
N ILE A 282 -5.04 14.30 11.58
CA ILE A 282 -5.46 14.58 12.97
C ILE A 282 -5.58 13.32 13.82
N ALA A 283 -5.66 12.14 13.20
CA ALA A 283 -5.41 10.88 13.91
C ALA A 283 -4.85 9.80 12.98
N HIS A 284 -4.00 8.93 13.51
CA HIS A 284 -3.35 7.86 12.77
C HIS A 284 -3.14 6.62 13.64
N SER A 285 -3.40 5.46 13.05
CA SER A 285 -3.02 4.16 13.60
C SER A 285 -2.79 3.15 12.47
N THR A 286 -1.87 2.22 12.68
CA THR A 286 -1.60 1.05 11.81
C THR A 286 -1.95 -0.28 12.49
N LYS A 287 -2.63 -0.23 13.64
CA LYS A 287 -3.01 -1.43 14.40
C LYS A 287 -4.47 -1.44 14.78
N MET A 288 -5.11 -0.28 14.88
CA MET A 288 -6.53 -0.19 15.16
C MET A 288 -7.35 -0.65 13.97
N LYS A 289 -8.47 -1.31 14.28
CA LYS A 289 -9.42 -1.85 13.32
C LYS A 289 -10.64 -0.95 13.20
N GLU A 290 -11.27 -1.05 12.04
CA GLU A 290 -12.57 -0.47 11.76
C GLU A 290 -13.69 -1.12 12.59
N GLU A 291 -13.93 -0.57 13.78
CA GLU A 291 -14.92 -1.04 14.75
C GLU A 291 -15.58 0.15 15.45
N TYR A 292 -16.83 0.01 15.90
CA TYR A 292 -17.61 1.10 16.51
C TYR A 292 -16.86 1.78 17.68
N ASN A 293 -16.35 0.99 18.62
CA ASN A 293 -15.62 1.50 19.79
C ASN A 293 -14.31 2.20 19.41
N THR A 294 -13.64 1.75 18.34
CA THR A 294 -12.45 2.42 17.81
C THR A 294 -12.81 3.81 17.30
N ILE A 295 -13.87 3.93 16.50
CA ILE A 295 -14.31 5.21 15.95
C ILE A 295 -14.78 6.15 17.08
N ALA A 296 -15.50 5.63 18.06
CA ALA A 296 -15.93 6.37 19.24
C ALA A 296 -14.73 6.97 20.00
N LEU A 297 -13.71 6.15 20.30
CA LEU A 297 -12.48 6.59 20.94
C LEU A 297 -11.79 7.69 20.13
N VAL A 298 -11.73 7.57 18.81
CA VAL A 298 -11.03 8.57 17.98
C VAL A 298 -11.79 9.90 17.97
N LEU A 299 -13.11 9.88 17.86
CA LEU A 299 -13.94 11.09 17.92
C LEU A 299 -13.85 11.80 19.28
N GLU A 300 -13.73 11.03 20.36
CA GLU A 300 -13.45 11.56 21.70
C GLU A 300 -12.09 12.26 21.75
N LYS A 301 -11.04 11.57 21.29
CA LYS A 301 -9.65 12.06 21.36
C LYS A 301 -9.39 13.30 20.52
N ILE A 302 -10.03 13.42 19.35
CA ILE A 302 -9.98 14.63 18.51
C ILE A 302 -11.02 15.69 18.92
N LYS A 303 -11.75 15.46 20.02
CA LYS A 303 -12.76 16.38 20.57
C LYS A 303 -13.80 16.82 19.53
N TYR A 304 -14.32 15.87 18.74
CA TYR A 304 -15.26 16.15 17.66
C TYR A 304 -16.48 16.98 18.10
N HIS A 305 -16.94 16.80 19.35
CA HIS A 305 -18.06 17.54 19.91
C HIS A 305 -17.84 19.07 19.97
N GLU A 306 -16.60 19.53 20.11
CA GLU A 306 -16.24 20.97 20.13
C GLU A 306 -16.29 21.60 18.74
N HIS A 307 -16.06 20.79 17.70
CA HIS A 307 -15.87 21.27 16.33
C HIS A 307 -17.09 21.04 15.44
N GLN A 308 -17.75 19.90 15.59
CA GLN A 308 -18.94 19.54 14.81
C GLN A 308 -18.73 19.66 13.29
N TRP A 309 -17.55 19.29 12.78
CA TRP A 309 -17.26 19.29 11.33
C TRP A 309 -18.31 18.49 10.58
N VAL A 310 -18.61 18.93 9.35
CA VAL A 310 -19.31 18.05 8.41
C VAL A 310 -18.42 16.83 8.08
N ILE A 311 -19.03 15.69 7.84
CA ILE A 311 -18.34 14.41 7.68
C ILE A 311 -18.63 13.86 6.28
N CYS A 312 -17.57 13.62 5.51
CA CYS A 312 -17.65 13.04 4.18
C CYS A 312 -16.78 11.78 4.15
N VAL A 313 -17.41 10.61 4.20
CA VAL A 313 -16.73 9.31 4.36
C VAL A 313 -17.44 8.23 3.56
N ASP A 314 -16.79 7.09 3.34
CA ASP A 314 -17.46 5.94 2.71
C ASP A 314 -18.73 5.54 3.48
N LEU A 315 -19.73 5.02 2.77
CA LEU A 315 -21.01 4.64 3.36
C LEU A 315 -20.87 3.56 4.46
N LYS A 316 -19.81 2.75 4.41
CA LYS A 316 -19.48 1.82 5.49
C LYS A 316 -19.11 2.57 6.78
N MET A 317 -18.36 3.67 6.69
CA MET A 317 -18.07 4.56 7.82
C MET A 317 -19.30 5.26 8.36
N VAL A 318 -20.23 5.66 7.48
CA VAL A 318 -21.52 6.19 7.92
C VAL A 318 -22.24 5.21 8.86
N ASN A 319 -22.16 3.90 8.59
CA ASN A 319 -22.80 2.91 9.46
C ASN A 319 -22.22 2.92 10.88
N PHE A 320 -20.90 3.03 11.04
CA PHE A 320 -20.29 3.09 12.38
C PHE A 320 -20.63 4.40 13.09
N LEU A 321 -20.55 5.52 12.39
CA LEU A 321 -20.87 6.85 12.92
C LEU A 321 -22.32 6.97 13.38
N LEU A 322 -23.24 6.27 12.72
CA LEU A 322 -24.66 6.28 13.03
C LEU A 322 -25.13 5.04 13.80
N GLY A 323 -24.21 4.17 14.21
CA GLY A 323 -24.52 2.93 14.92
C GLY A 323 -25.40 1.94 14.14
N GLN A 324 -25.42 2.04 12.81
CA GLN A 324 -26.16 1.14 11.93
C GLN A 324 -25.43 -0.17 11.72
N GLN A 325 -26.21 -1.24 11.56
CA GLN A 325 -25.72 -2.54 11.13
C GLN A 325 -25.20 -2.45 9.68
N SER A 326 -23.97 -2.91 9.47
CA SER A 326 -23.38 -3.04 8.14
C SER A 326 -23.84 -4.32 7.42
N GLY A 327 -23.62 -4.39 6.10
CA GLY A 327 -23.93 -5.56 5.27
C GLY A 327 -25.28 -5.46 4.56
N TYR A 328 -25.87 -6.61 4.20
CA TYR A 328 -27.14 -6.67 3.48
C TYR A 328 -28.34 -6.53 4.43
N THR A 329 -28.59 -5.30 4.86
CA THR A 329 -29.66 -4.95 5.80
C THR A 329 -30.94 -4.55 5.09
N LYS A 330 -32.09 -4.69 5.77
CA LYS A 330 -33.40 -4.32 5.22
C LYS A 330 -33.52 -2.81 5.01
N TYR A 331 -33.07 -2.02 5.99
CA TYR A 331 -33.15 -0.54 5.96
C TYR A 331 -31.76 0.12 5.99
N PRO A 332 -30.99 0.07 4.90
CA PRO A 332 -29.62 0.61 4.88
C PRO A 332 -29.56 2.14 4.75
N CYS A 333 -30.63 2.79 4.30
CA CYS A 333 -30.67 4.25 4.20
C CYS A 333 -30.75 4.88 5.60
N PHE A 334 -29.90 5.89 5.85
CA PHE A 334 -29.89 6.63 7.11
C PHE A 334 -30.90 7.79 7.15
N LEU A 335 -31.47 8.18 6.02
CA LEU A 335 -32.47 9.25 5.90
C LEU A 335 -33.91 8.71 5.92
N CYS A 336 -34.15 7.52 5.37
CA CYS A 336 -35.48 6.93 5.27
C CYS A 336 -35.46 5.41 5.49
N LEU A 337 -36.65 4.82 5.59
CA LEU A 337 -36.88 3.39 5.71
C LEU A 337 -37.03 2.72 4.33
N TRP A 338 -36.07 2.99 3.44
CA TRP A 338 -35.97 2.32 2.14
C TRP A 338 -35.73 0.82 2.35
N ASP A 339 -36.65 -0.01 1.87
CA ASP A 339 -36.52 -1.46 1.95
C ASP A 339 -35.66 -1.99 0.80
N SER A 340 -34.41 -2.35 1.11
CA SER A 340 -33.45 -2.85 0.12
C SER A 340 -33.85 -4.19 -0.53
N ARG A 341 -34.86 -4.87 0.03
CA ARG A 341 -35.36 -6.17 -0.43
C ARG A 341 -36.57 -6.02 -1.36
N ASP A 342 -37.22 -4.85 -1.37
CA ASP A 342 -38.40 -4.56 -2.20
C ASP A 342 -38.03 -4.16 -3.63
N LYS A 343 -37.47 -5.12 -4.39
CA LYS A 343 -37.04 -4.91 -5.78
C LYS A 343 -38.16 -4.43 -6.71
N THR A 344 -39.42 -4.72 -6.37
CA THR A 344 -40.59 -4.38 -7.16
C THR A 344 -40.92 -2.89 -7.14
N HIS A 345 -40.73 -2.22 -5.99
CA HIS A 345 -41.08 -0.80 -5.86
C HIS A 345 -39.90 0.15 -6.00
N HIS A 346 -38.65 -0.35 -6.06
CA HIS A 346 -37.45 0.48 -6.10
C HIS A 346 -37.46 1.60 -7.15
N TRP A 347 -37.96 1.32 -8.36
CA TRP A 347 -38.00 2.27 -9.48
C TRP A 347 -39.35 2.98 -9.67
N VAL A 348 -40.31 2.74 -8.77
CA VAL A 348 -41.68 3.31 -8.84
C VAL A 348 -41.91 4.23 -7.65
N ARG A 349 -41.45 3.81 -6.47
CA ARG A 349 -41.60 4.54 -5.22
C ARG A 349 -40.42 5.45 -4.97
N LYS A 350 -40.63 6.76 -5.13
CA LYS A 350 -39.66 7.81 -4.80
C LYS A 350 -39.63 8.13 -3.31
N GLU A 351 -40.80 8.21 -2.67
CA GLU A 351 -40.93 8.60 -1.28
C GLU A 351 -41.05 7.38 -0.35
N TRP A 352 -40.10 7.25 0.58
CA TRP A 352 -40.07 6.21 1.60
C TRP A 352 -40.31 6.82 2.98
N PRO A 353 -40.84 6.06 3.96
CA PRO A 353 -41.11 6.60 5.28
C PRO A 353 -39.83 7.19 5.88
N LYS A 354 -39.89 8.40 6.41
CA LYS A 354 -38.72 9.06 7.00
C LYS A 354 -38.20 8.24 8.18
N ARG A 355 -36.88 8.25 8.37
CA ARG A 355 -36.26 7.70 9.57
C ARG A 355 -36.25 8.80 10.62
N GLU A 356 -37.26 8.83 11.49
CA GLU A 356 -37.35 9.87 12.52
C GLU A 356 -36.29 9.69 13.61
N ASN A 357 -36.12 8.45 14.11
CA ASN A 357 -35.25 8.16 15.24
C ASN A 357 -34.20 7.09 14.91
N MET A 358 -33.14 7.07 15.71
CA MET A 358 -32.02 6.13 15.65
C MET A 358 -31.96 5.27 16.92
N TYR A 359 -33.10 4.71 17.37
CA TYR A 359 -33.15 3.91 18.60
C TYR A 359 -32.48 2.54 18.41
N VAL A 360 -31.61 2.19 19.34
CA VAL A 360 -30.91 0.90 19.37
C VAL A 360 -31.92 -0.26 19.43
N GLY A 361 -31.71 -1.27 18.59
CA GLY A 361 -32.59 -2.44 18.47
C GLY A 361 -33.67 -2.31 17.40
N GLU A 362 -33.90 -1.10 16.86
CA GLU A 362 -34.90 -0.88 15.81
C GLU A 362 -34.27 -0.68 14.43
N LYS A 363 -34.93 -1.17 13.37
CA LYS A 363 -34.69 -0.75 11.96
C LYS A 363 -33.19 -0.69 11.58
N ASN A 364 -32.45 -1.72 11.98
CA ASN A 364 -31.01 -1.92 11.74
C ASN A 364 -30.06 -0.99 12.53
N ILE A 365 -30.50 -0.39 13.63
CA ILE A 365 -29.62 0.31 14.57
C ILE A 365 -29.16 -0.67 15.66
N ILE A 366 -27.85 -0.77 15.86
CA ILE A 366 -27.22 -1.70 16.81
C ILE A 366 -26.37 -1.00 17.88
N ASN A 367 -26.02 0.27 17.67
CA ASN A 367 -25.34 1.11 18.66
C ASN A 367 -25.91 2.53 18.59
N ASP A 368 -25.65 3.35 19.61
CA ASP A 368 -26.03 4.76 19.59
C ASP A 368 -25.25 5.53 18.51
N PRO A 369 -25.84 6.52 17.84
CA PRO A 369 -25.10 7.40 16.93
C PRO A 369 -23.99 8.15 17.65
N LEU A 370 -22.78 8.10 17.10
CA LEU A 370 -21.62 8.85 17.60
C LEU A 370 -21.64 10.33 17.17
N VAL A 371 -22.37 10.63 16.09
CA VAL A 371 -22.46 11.96 15.50
C VAL A 371 -23.90 12.26 15.10
N ARG A 372 -24.20 13.56 14.95
CA ARG A 372 -25.48 14.01 14.41
C ARG A 372 -25.59 13.63 12.94
N ARG A 373 -26.73 13.06 12.54
CA ARG A 373 -26.99 12.62 11.17
C ARG A 373 -26.85 13.75 10.15
N GLU A 374 -27.24 14.95 10.55
CA GLU A 374 -27.23 16.16 9.73
C GLU A 374 -25.80 16.63 9.40
N LYS A 375 -24.79 16.13 10.12
CA LYS A 375 -23.38 16.39 9.83
C LYS A 375 -22.83 15.48 8.74
N ILE A 376 -23.53 14.43 8.33
CA ILE A 376 -23.06 13.51 7.28
C ILE A 376 -23.47 14.01 5.92
N ILE A 377 -22.49 14.20 5.03
CA ILE A 377 -22.73 14.54 3.62
C ILE A 377 -22.43 13.34 2.72
N PHE A 378 -23.12 13.27 1.58
CA PHE A 378 -22.93 12.16 0.65
C PHE A 378 -21.55 12.21 -0.02
N PRO A 379 -20.81 11.09 -0.05
CA PRO A 379 -19.48 11.00 -0.65
C PRO A 379 -19.53 10.93 -2.20
N PRO A 380 -19.24 12.01 -2.95
CA PRO A 380 -19.47 12.06 -4.40
C PRO A 380 -18.62 11.04 -5.19
N LEU A 381 -17.38 10.80 -4.78
CA LEU A 381 -16.54 9.76 -5.40
C LEU A 381 -17.19 8.38 -5.18
N HIS A 382 -17.60 8.05 -3.95
CA HIS A 382 -18.23 6.76 -3.69
C HIS A 382 -19.56 6.62 -4.44
N ILE A 383 -20.38 7.67 -4.60
CA ILE A 383 -21.57 7.63 -5.46
C ILE A 383 -21.19 7.32 -6.91
N LYS A 384 -20.23 8.04 -7.49
CA LYS A 384 -19.70 7.82 -8.85
C LYS A 384 -19.21 6.38 -9.06
N LEU A 385 -18.42 5.83 -8.13
CA LEU A 385 -17.97 4.43 -8.16
C LEU A 385 -19.15 3.45 -8.12
N GLY A 386 -20.19 3.76 -7.35
CA GLY A 386 -21.41 2.97 -7.27
C GLY A 386 -22.22 2.93 -8.55
N LEU A 387 -22.33 4.07 -9.23
CA LEU A 387 -23.00 4.18 -10.52
C LEU A 387 -22.29 3.38 -11.60
N MET A 388 -20.97 3.53 -11.71
CA MET A 388 -20.16 2.72 -12.63
C MET A 388 -20.34 1.23 -12.37
N LYS A 389 -20.36 0.82 -11.10
CA LYS A 389 -20.61 -0.56 -10.72
C LYS A 389 -21.97 -1.07 -11.20
N GLN A 390 -23.04 -0.27 -11.10
CA GLN A 390 -24.35 -0.70 -11.59
C GLN A 390 -24.40 -0.77 -13.12
N PHE A 391 -23.80 0.21 -13.80
CA PHE A 391 -23.69 0.22 -15.26
C PHE A 391 -23.01 -1.06 -15.77
N VAL A 392 -21.80 -1.36 -15.30
CA VAL A 392 -21.04 -2.54 -15.76
C VAL A 392 -21.74 -3.85 -15.42
N LYS A 393 -22.43 -3.92 -14.27
CA LYS A 393 -23.20 -5.11 -13.90
C LYS A 393 -24.35 -5.38 -14.87
N ALA A 394 -24.98 -4.34 -15.40
CA ALA A 394 -26.09 -4.45 -16.34
C ALA A 394 -25.66 -4.75 -17.79
N LEU A 395 -24.38 -4.55 -18.14
CA LEU A 395 -23.86 -4.88 -19.49
C LEU A 395 -23.99 -6.36 -19.81
N ASP A 396 -24.20 -6.68 -21.09
CA ASP A 396 -24.08 -8.04 -21.60
C ASP A 396 -22.62 -8.50 -21.53
N LYS A 397 -22.37 -9.61 -20.83
CA LYS A 397 -21.01 -10.15 -20.63
C LYS A 397 -20.40 -10.72 -21.91
N ASN A 398 -21.23 -11.06 -22.88
CA ASN A 398 -20.78 -11.48 -24.22
C ASN A 398 -20.82 -10.33 -25.24
N GLY A 399 -21.22 -9.12 -24.79
CA GLY A 399 -21.38 -7.96 -25.65
C GLY A 399 -20.05 -7.26 -25.98
N SER A 400 -20.04 -6.52 -27.08
CA SER A 400 -18.87 -5.75 -27.54
C SER A 400 -18.39 -4.72 -26.53
N CYS A 401 -19.31 -4.10 -25.77
CA CYS A 401 -18.96 -3.13 -24.73
C CYS A 401 -18.14 -3.78 -23.60
N PHE A 402 -18.58 -4.93 -23.10
CA PHE A 402 -17.88 -5.65 -22.03
C PHE A 402 -16.51 -6.15 -22.50
N ALA A 403 -16.46 -6.76 -23.68
CA ALA A 403 -15.20 -7.20 -24.30
C ALA A 403 -14.21 -6.04 -24.50
N TYR A 404 -14.69 -4.85 -24.83
CA TYR A 404 -13.84 -3.66 -24.95
C TYR A 404 -13.21 -3.27 -23.60
N ILE A 405 -13.97 -3.36 -22.50
CA ILE A 405 -13.44 -3.05 -21.16
C ILE A 405 -12.32 -4.04 -20.80
N GLU A 406 -12.51 -5.34 -21.05
CA GLU A 406 -11.49 -6.37 -20.80
C GLU A 406 -10.22 -6.11 -21.61
N MET A 407 -10.36 -5.80 -22.91
CA MET A 407 -9.24 -5.45 -23.78
C MET A 407 -8.51 -4.19 -23.29
N LYS A 408 -9.25 -3.16 -22.88
CA LYS A 408 -8.67 -1.86 -22.49
C LYS A 408 -8.00 -1.90 -21.11
N MET A 409 -8.43 -2.80 -20.24
CA MET A 409 -7.99 -2.91 -18.85
C MET A 409 -7.37 -4.28 -18.55
N PRO A 410 -6.29 -4.70 -19.25
CA PRO A 410 -5.69 -6.02 -19.09
C PRO A 410 -5.13 -6.28 -17.67
N GLN A 411 -4.91 -5.21 -16.88
CA GLN A 411 -4.50 -5.29 -15.49
C GLN A 411 -5.63 -5.65 -14.50
N LEU A 412 -6.89 -5.58 -14.94
CA LEU A 412 -8.04 -6.00 -14.14
C LEU A 412 -8.43 -7.41 -14.55
N SER A 413 -8.68 -8.27 -13.56
CA SER A 413 -9.24 -9.58 -13.83
C SER A 413 -10.70 -9.45 -14.28
N THR A 414 -11.18 -10.42 -15.07
CA THR A 414 -12.58 -10.47 -15.53
C THR A 414 -13.55 -10.38 -14.34
N GLU A 415 -13.28 -11.04 -13.22
CA GLU A 415 -14.17 -11.01 -12.04
C GLU A 415 -14.26 -9.61 -11.43
N LYS A 416 -13.17 -8.82 -11.44
CA LYS A 416 -13.21 -7.43 -10.99
C LYS A 416 -14.06 -6.57 -11.92
N ILE A 417 -13.94 -6.78 -13.22
CA ILE A 417 -14.72 -6.08 -14.25
C ILE A 417 -16.21 -6.45 -14.09
N GLU A 418 -16.55 -7.74 -14.04
CA GLU A 418 -17.92 -8.22 -13.82
C GLU A 418 -18.54 -7.68 -12.52
N ALA A 419 -17.74 -7.61 -11.45
CA ALA A 419 -18.16 -7.05 -10.18
C ALA A 419 -18.33 -5.52 -10.20
N GLY A 420 -17.90 -4.85 -11.28
CA GLY A 420 -17.95 -3.41 -11.45
C GLY A 420 -16.94 -2.68 -10.54
N ILE A 421 -15.78 -3.29 -10.28
CA ILE A 421 -14.76 -2.75 -9.37
C ILE A 421 -13.76 -1.92 -10.18
N PHE A 422 -13.96 -0.61 -10.17
CA PHE A 422 -13.09 0.38 -10.81
C PHE A 422 -12.62 1.42 -9.81
N ASP A 423 -11.47 2.03 -10.06
CA ASP A 423 -11.02 3.24 -9.38
C ASP A 423 -11.35 4.51 -10.19
N GLY A 424 -11.21 5.68 -9.55
CA GLY A 424 -11.46 6.97 -10.18
C GLY A 424 -10.65 7.19 -11.47
N PRO A 425 -9.33 6.94 -11.50
CA PRO A 425 -8.51 7.01 -12.72
C PRO A 425 -9.02 6.13 -13.87
N GLN A 426 -9.40 4.88 -13.62
CA GLN A 426 -9.91 3.95 -14.64
C GLN A 426 -11.22 4.44 -15.24
N ILE A 427 -12.15 4.94 -14.42
CA ILE A 427 -13.41 5.53 -14.91
C ILE A 427 -13.10 6.74 -15.81
N ARG A 428 -12.22 7.64 -15.38
CA ARG A 428 -11.83 8.82 -16.19
C ARG A 428 -11.17 8.42 -17.51
N GLN A 429 -10.44 7.30 -17.55
CA GLN A 429 -9.85 6.77 -18.78
C GLN A 429 -10.93 6.32 -19.76
N LEU A 430 -11.96 5.61 -19.29
CA LEU A 430 -13.09 5.19 -20.12
C LEU A 430 -13.93 6.38 -20.61
N ILE A 431 -14.20 7.36 -19.75
CA ILE A 431 -14.95 8.59 -20.12
C ILE A 431 -14.26 9.33 -21.26
N LYS A 432 -12.92 9.38 -21.26
CA LYS A 432 -12.14 10.07 -22.28
C LYS A 432 -11.91 9.26 -23.55
N ASP A 433 -12.35 8.00 -23.60
CA ASP A 433 -12.10 7.12 -24.72
C ASP A 433 -13.31 7.08 -25.67
N PRO A 434 -13.27 7.80 -26.81
CA PRO A 434 -14.37 7.79 -27.76
C PRO A 434 -14.60 6.41 -28.38
N ALA A 435 -13.56 5.56 -28.47
CA ALA A 435 -13.71 4.21 -29.00
C ALA A 435 -14.48 3.30 -28.04
N PHE A 436 -14.47 3.60 -26.73
CA PHE A 436 -15.30 2.88 -25.76
C PHE A 436 -16.79 3.14 -26.01
N ALA A 437 -17.21 4.39 -26.21
CA ALA A 437 -18.59 4.71 -26.55
C ALA A 437 -19.02 4.04 -27.87
N ASN A 438 -18.08 3.86 -28.81
CA ASN A 438 -18.32 3.17 -30.08
C ASN A 438 -18.52 1.66 -29.97
N SER A 439 -18.09 1.04 -28.87
CA SER A 439 -18.31 -0.38 -28.61
C SER A 439 -19.72 -0.72 -28.10
N MET A 440 -20.54 0.29 -27.78
CA MET A 440 -21.83 0.14 -27.11
C MET A 440 -22.99 0.02 -28.09
N ASN A 441 -23.99 -0.81 -27.74
CA ASN A 441 -25.30 -0.76 -28.36
C ASN A 441 -26.09 0.50 -27.96
N GLU A 442 -27.29 0.71 -28.52
CA GLU A 442 -28.07 1.93 -28.28
C GLU A 442 -28.44 2.13 -26.80
N ALA A 443 -28.90 1.07 -26.11
CA ALA A 443 -29.29 1.15 -24.71
C ALA A 443 -28.10 1.41 -23.78
N GLU A 444 -26.99 0.71 -24.02
CA GLU A 444 -25.72 0.90 -23.31
C GLU A 444 -25.18 2.31 -23.51
N ARG A 445 -25.18 2.80 -24.76
CA ARG A 445 -24.71 4.15 -25.09
C ARG A 445 -25.56 5.22 -24.43
N LYS A 446 -26.87 5.07 -24.41
CA LYS A 446 -27.77 6.02 -23.73
C LYS A 446 -27.50 6.09 -22.22
N ALA A 447 -27.37 4.93 -21.58
CA ALA A 447 -27.03 4.85 -20.16
C ALA A 447 -25.63 5.41 -19.86
N TRP A 448 -24.64 5.14 -20.74
CA TRP A 448 -23.29 5.66 -20.59
C TRP A 448 -23.24 7.18 -20.73
N THR A 449 -23.83 7.74 -21.79
CA THR A 449 -23.83 9.19 -22.03
C THR A 449 -24.50 9.96 -20.90
N SER A 450 -25.65 9.47 -20.41
CA SER A 450 -26.34 10.09 -19.26
C SER A 450 -25.55 9.94 -17.95
N PHE A 451 -24.87 8.81 -17.74
CA PHE A 451 -23.93 8.66 -16.63
C PHE A 451 -22.77 9.66 -16.70
N VAL A 452 -22.13 9.81 -17.87
CA VAL A 452 -21.05 10.79 -18.08
C VAL A 452 -21.55 12.20 -17.80
N ALA A 453 -22.74 12.56 -18.31
CA ALA A 453 -23.33 13.87 -18.06
C ALA A 453 -23.52 14.15 -16.56
N VAL A 454 -24.00 13.18 -15.78
CA VAL A 454 -24.12 13.31 -14.31
C VAL A 454 -22.74 13.41 -13.63
N VAL A 455 -21.74 12.66 -14.09
CA VAL A 455 -20.38 12.75 -13.53
C VAL A 455 -19.75 14.11 -13.77
N GLU A 456 -19.96 14.71 -14.94
CA GLU A 456 -19.34 15.99 -15.31
C GLU A 456 -20.10 17.21 -14.76
N ASN A 457 -21.44 17.14 -14.75
CA ASN A 457 -22.30 18.29 -14.47
C ASN A 457 -23.03 18.22 -13.11
N PHE A 458 -22.85 17.15 -12.34
CA PHE A 458 -23.41 17.05 -10.99
C PHE A 458 -22.35 16.59 -9.99
N LEU A 459 -21.75 15.41 -10.19
CA LEU A 459 -20.72 14.87 -9.29
C LEU A 459 -19.31 15.46 -9.54
N GLY A 460 -19.23 16.44 -10.44
CA GLY A 460 -18.01 17.11 -10.85
C GLY A 460 -17.68 18.34 -9.99
N LYS A 461 -16.87 19.25 -10.54
CA LYS A 461 -16.52 20.51 -9.87
C LYS A 461 -17.66 21.52 -9.83
N HIS A 462 -18.54 21.46 -10.83
CA HIS A 462 -19.65 22.38 -10.99
C HIS A 462 -20.94 21.57 -10.98
N LYS A 463 -21.94 22.09 -10.26
CA LYS A 463 -23.31 21.59 -10.28
C LYS A 463 -24.08 22.44 -11.29
N ALA A 464 -24.47 21.83 -12.41
CA ALA A 464 -25.26 22.50 -13.44
C ALA A 464 -26.67 22.82 -12.94
N GLU A 465 -27.28 23.90 -13.44
CA GLU A 465 -28.65 24.28 -13.05
C GLU A 465 -29.67 23.18 -13.37
N ASN A 466 -29.50 22.49 -14.50
CA ASN A 466 -30.35 21.39 -14.94
C ASN A 466 -29.94 20.01 -14.39
N TYR A 467 -29.15 19.93 -13.31
CA TYR A 467 -28.66 18.66 -12.77
C TYR A 467 -29.78 17.67 -12.42
N VAL A 468 -30.95 18.16 -12.01
CA VAL A 468 -32.12 17.32 -11.69
C VAL A 468 -32.59 16.54 -12.92
N GLU A 469 -32.63 17.19 -14.08
CA GLU A 469 -33.00 16.57 -15.36
C GLU A 469 -31.96 15.53 -15.78
N LEU A 470 -30.67 15.87 -15.68
CA LEU A 470 -29.57 14.95 -15.99
C LEU A 470 -29.62 13.69 -15.12
N VAL A 471 -29.87 13.84 -13.82
CA VAL A 471 -29.99 12.70 -12.90
C VAL A 471 -31.23 11.87 -13.23
N ASN A 472 -32.37 12.48 -13.52
CA ASN A 472 -33.59 11.75 -13.90
C ASN A 472 -33.41 10.99 -15.23
N GLU A 473 -32.76 11.59 -16.22
CA GLU A 473 -32.44 10.93 -17.49
C GLU A 473 -31.53 9.71 -17.29
N MET A 474 -30.49 9.86 -16.46
CA MET A 474 -29.61 8.75 -16.10
C MET A 474 -30.37 7.64 -15.37
N LEU A 475 -31.22 7.98 -14.39
CA LEU A 475 -32.03 7.00 -13.65
C LEU A 475 -32.95 6.21 -14.58
N ASN A 476 -33.61 6.88 -15.53
CA ASN A 476 -34.45 6.23 -16.53
C ASN A 476 -33.64 5.32 -17.45
N SER A 477 -32.48 5.77 -17.92
CA SER A 477 -31.61 4.99 -18.79
C SER A 477 -31.02 3.77 -18.06
N PHE A 478 -30.67 3.91 -16.78
CA PHE A 478 -30.20 2.82 -15.93
C PHE A 478 -31.31 1.79 -15.69
N LYS A 479 -32.54 2.24 -15.43
CA LYS A 479 -33.70 1.34 -15.30
C LYS A 479 -33.91 0.53 -16.57
N SER A 480 -33.88 1.19 -17.74
CA SER A 480 -34.06 0.53 -19.05
C SER A 480 -32.94 -0.43 -19.40
N LEU A 481 -31.69 -0.14 -18.99
CA LEU A 481 -30.56 -1.05 -19.18
C LEU A 481 -30.63 -2.29 -18.28
N GLY A 482 -31.48 -2.28 -17.24
CA GLY A 482 -31.59 -3.37 -16.27
C GLY A 482 -30.65 -3.23 -15.06
N CYS A 483 -30.18 -2.01 -14.77
CA CYS A 483 -29.43 -1.74 -13.54
C CYS A 483 -30.26 -2.03 -12.30
N ASN A 484 -29.62 -2.55 -11.24
CA ASN A 484 -30.27 -2.68 -9.94
C ASN A 484 -30.24 -1.34 -9.19
N MET A 485 -31.31 -1.05 -8.43
CA MET A 485 -31.35 0.10 -7.54
C MET A 485 -30.48 -0.17 -6.31
N SER A 486 -29.20 0.17 -6.39
CA SER A 486 -28.32 0.15 -5.21
C SER A 486 -28.60 1.31 -4.28
N ILE A 487 -28.11 1.25 -3.02
CA ILE A 487 -28.24 2.36 -2.06
C ILE A 487 -27.73 3.70 -2.62
N LYS A 488 -26.69 3.67 -3.46
CA LYS A 488 -26.11 4.87 -4.09
C LYS A 488 -27.01 5.44 -5.19
N VAL A 489 -27.70 4.57 -5.94
CA VAL A 489 -28.71 4.99 -6.92
C VAL A 489 -29.95 5.51 -6.20
N HIS A 490 -30.35 4.86 -5.09
CA HIS A 490 -31.45 5.30 -4.26
C HIS A 490 -31.25 6.71 -3.70
N TYR A 491 -30.04 7.07 -3.27
CA TYR A 491 -29.77 8.46 -2.83
C TYR A 491 -30.03 9.49 -3.94
N LEU A 492 -29.66 9.18 -5.18
CA LEU A 492 -29.97 10.06 -6.31
C LEU A 492 -31.47 10.09 -6.67
N HIS A 493 -32.16 8.96 -6.50
CA HIS A 493 -33.58 8.86 -6.81
C HIS A 493 -34.47 9.54 -5.75
N SER A 494 -34.17 9.36 -4.46
CA SER A 494 -35.07 9.75 -3.35
C SER A 494 -34.54 10.89 -2.48
N HIS A 495 -33.24 11.21 -2.56
CA HIS A 495 -32.57 12.16 -1.67
C HIS A 495 -31.66 13.15 -2.42
N LEU A 496 -32.02 13.47 -3.66
CA LEU A 496 -31.23 14.36 -4.52
C LEU A 496 -31.03 15.76 -3.89
N ASP A 497 -32.04 16.26 -3.18
CA ASP A 497 -32.02 17.57 -2.52
C ASP A 497 -31.12 17.61 -1.28
N SER A 498 -30.71 16.44 -0.77
CA SER A 498 -29.80 16.34 0.38
C SER A 498 -28.31 16.42 -0.02
N PHE A 499 -28.00 16.51 -1.32
CA PHE A 499 -26.64 16.75 -1.79
C PHE A 499 -26.28 18.23 -1.67
N PRO A 500 -25.10 18.59 -1.13
CA PRO A 500 -24.67 19.99 -1.04
C PRO A 500 -24.55 20.65 -2.42
N GLU A 501 -24.59 21.97 -2.46
CA GLU A 501 -24.50 22.74 -3.71
C GLU A 501 -23.17 22.51 -4.45
N ASN A 502 -22.05 22.43 -3.72
CA ASN A 502 -20.70 22.30 -4.30
C ASN A 502 -20.06 20.94 -3.99
N LEU A 503 -20.48 19.88 -4.69
CA LEU A 503 -19.99 18.51 -4.47
C LEU A 503 -18.48 18.36 -4.74
N GLY A 504 -17.93 19.09 -5.71
CA GLY A 504 -16.50 19.06 -6.02
C GLY A 504 -15.63 19.63 -4.89
N ASP A 505 -16.15 20.60 -4.14
CA ASP A 505 -15.43 21.27 -3.06
C ASP A 505 -15.42 20.46 -1.77
N THR A 506 -16.44 19.60 -1.59
CA THR A 506 -16.60 18.72 -0.42
C THR A 506 -16.28 17.26 -0.72
N SER A 507 -15.76 16.93 -1.91
CA SER A 507 -15.41 15.56 -2.24
C SER A 507 -14.26 15.02 -1.38
N GLU A 508 -14.38 13.76 -1.04
CA GLU A 508 -13.41 12.88 -0.39
C GLU A 508 -12.21 12.49 -1.28
N GLU A 509 -12.14 12.90 -2.56
CA GLU A 509 -10.99 12.63 -3.44
C GLU A 509 -9.66 13.17 -2.86
N GLN A 510 -9.69 14.21 -2.03
CA GLN A 510 -8.50 14.72 -1.33
C GLN A 510 -8.09 13.80 -0.16
N GLY A 511 -9.06 13.22 0.55
CA GLY A 511 -8.83 12.22 1.60
C GLY A 511 -8.22 10.94 1.02
N GLU A 512 -8.74 10.46 -0.11
CA GLU A 512 -8.17 9.28 -0.78
C GLU A 512 -6.73 9.50 -1.28
N ARG A 513 -6.41 10.71 -1.74
CA ARG A 513 -5.03 11.08 -2.10
C ARG A 513 -4.09 11.07 -0.90
N PHE A 514 -4.58 11.48 0.27
CA PHE A 514 -3.80 11.47 1.49
C PHE A 514 -3.28 10.07 1.83
N HIS A 515 -4.01 8.98 1.49
CA HIS A 515 -3.50 7.62 1.67
C HIS A 515 -2.18 7.34 0.96
N GLN A 516 -1.99 7.91 -0.24
CA GLN A 516 -0.75 7.77 -0.99
C GLN A 516 0.38 8.59 -0.37
N ASP A 517 0.05 9.82 0.05
CA ASP A 517 1.03 10.73 0.65
C ASP A 517 1.50 10.23 2.03
N ILE A 518 0.58 9.78 2.89
CA ILE A 518 0.95 9.25 4.21
C ILE A 518 1.65 7.90 4.12
N LYS A 519 1.35 7.05 3.12
CA LYS A 519 2.10 5.80 2.92
C LYS A 519 3.59 6.06 2.74
N THR A 520 3.94 7.11 2.01
CA THR A 520 5.35 7.54 1.84
C THR A 520 5.99 7.92 3.18
N MET A 521 5.21 8.47 4.11
CA MET A 521 5.68 8.82 5.45
C MET A 521 5.76 7.58 6.36
N GLU A 522 4.77 6.68 6.29
CA GLU A 522 4.78 5.39 6.99
C GLU A 522 6.02 4.56 6.61
N ASP A 523 6.37 4.51 5.32
CA ASP A 523 7.56 3.83 4.80
C ASP A 523 8.86 4.51 5.29
N ARG A 524 8.89 5.85 5.30
CA ARG A 524 10.05 6.62 5.78
C ARG A 524 10.33 6.41 7.27
N TYR A 525 9.28 6.29 8.08
CA TYR A 525 9.39 6.15 9.53
C TYR A 525 9.55 4.70 9.98
N GLN A 526 9.56 3.72 9.06
CA GLN A 526 9.95 2.32 9.29
C GLN A 526 9.32 1.66 10.54
N GLY A 527 8.05 1.96 10.81
CA GLY A 527 7.32 1.40 11.96
C GLY A 527 7.25 2.32 13.19
N ARG A 528 7.94 3.47 13.20
CA ARG A 528 7.76 4.53 14.20
C ARG A 528 6.63 5.47 13.80
N TRP A 529 5.42 4.96 13.93
CA TRP A 529 4.20 5.70 13.63
C TRP A 529 3.71 6.41 14.90
N ASP A 530 4.48 7.40 15.34
CA ASP A 530 4.30 8.15 16.59
C ASP A 530 3.95 9.63 16.32
N THR A 531 3.92 10.43 17.37
CA THR A 531 3.68 11.88 17.30
C THR A 531 4.67 12.61 16.38
N HIS A 532 5.92 12.14 16.28
CA HIS A 532 6.94 12.75 15.41
C HIS A 532 6.61 12.55 13.94
N MET A 533 6.06 11.39 13.55
CA MET A 533 5.64 11.17 12.16
C MET A 533 4.52 12.14 11.75
N MET A 534 3.50 12.30 12.60
CA MET A 534 2.39 13.20 12.33
C MET A 534 2.83 14.68 12.31
N ALA A 535 3.69 15.08 13.24
CA ALA A 535 4.23 16.43 13.30
C ALA A 535 5.13 16.73 12.09
N ASP A 536 5.98 15.79 11.64
CA ASP A 536 6.83 15.97 10.45
C ASP A 536 6.04 16.03 9.15
N TYR A 537 4.90 15.32 9.07
CA TYR A 537 3.95 15.47 7.96
C TYR A 537 3.45 16.92 7.90
N CYS A 538 2.96 17.45 9.03
CA CYS A 538 2.44 18.80 9.13
C CYS A 538 3.52 19.86 8.82
N TRP A 539 4.75 19.65 9.29
CA TRP A 539 5.88 20.51 8.95
C TRP A 539 6.17 20.51 7.45
N SER A 540 6.13 19.34 6.81
CA SER A 540 6.35 19.21 5.37
C SER A 540 5.29 19.97 4.57
N LEU A 541 4.03 19.93 5.00
CA LEU A 541 2.96 20.74 4.42
C LEU A 541 3.22 22.24 4.59
N LYS A 542 3.61 22.68 5.79
CA LYS A 542 3.90 24.09 6.09
C LYS A 542 5.01 24.64 5.19
N ARG A 543 6.07 23.87 4.95
CA ARG A 543 7.16 24.25 4.05
C ARG A 543 6.74 24.32 2.59
N ASP A 544 5.96 23.34 2.12
CA ASP A 544 5.63 23.20 0.70
C ASP A 544 4.47 24.12 0.26
N CYS A 545 3.81 24.82 1.20
CA CYS A 545 2.74 25.79 0.92
C CYS A 545 3.25 27.11 0.29
N SER A 546 3.41 27.11 -1.03
CA SER A 546 3.42 28.33 -1.84
C SER A 546 2.00 28.64 -2.33
N LYS A 547 1.23 29.39 -1.53
CA LYS A 547 -0.07 30.09 -1.74
C LYS A 547 -1.24 29.45 -2.51
N ILE A 548 -1.10 28.34 -3.26
CA ILE A 548 -2.22 27.61 -3.88
C ILE A 548 -1.85 26.12 -3.98
N HIS A 549 -2.57 25.24 -3.27
CA HIS A 549 -2.34 23.79 -3.35
C HIS A 549 -2.88 23.22 -4.68
N SER A 550 -2.07 23.32 -5.74
CA SER A 550 -2.25 22.60 -7.00
C SER A 550 -0.99 21.79 -7.27
N ARG A 551 -1.03 20.47 -7.08
CA ARG A 551 0.11 19.61 -7.45
C ARG A 551 0.22 19.56 -8.97
N LYS A 552 1.23 20.24 -9.52
CA LYS A 552 1.71 20.01 -10.89
C LYS A 552 2.12 18.54 -11.01
N SER A 553 1.59 17.85 -12.01
CA SER A 553 2.07 16.53 -12.41
C SER A 553 3.55 16.65 -12.77
N ARG A 554 4.45 16.12 -11.93
CA ARG A 554 5.83 15.91 -12.35
C ARG A 554 5.84 14.67 -13.24
N LYS A 555 5.42 14.83 -14.51
CA LYS A 555 5.77 13.87 -15.55
C LYS A 555 7.28 13.88 -15.67
N ARG A 556 7.96 12.84 -15.19
CA ARG A 556 9.33 12.56 -15.60
C ARG A 556 9.26 11.90 -16.98
N SER A 557 9.53 12.69 -18.02
CA SER A 557 9.84 12.17 -19.34
C SER A 557 11.27 11.62 -19.32
N PHE A 558 11.48 10.39 -19.76
CA PHE A 558 12.80 9.80 -20.03
C PHE A 558 13.33 10.17 -21.43
N ARG A 559 12.87 11.28 -22.01
CA ARG A 559 13.46 11.84 -23.22
C ARG A 559 14.00 13.21 -22.90
N SER A 560 15.32 13.35 -22.98
CA SER A 560 15.98 14.62 -23.23
C SER A 560 15.43 15.13 -24.56
N VAL A 561 14.72 16.26 -24.52
CA VAL A 561 14.44 17.02 -25.74
C VAL A 561 15.69 17.86 -26.01
N PRO A 562 16.14 17.96 -27.28
CA PRO A 562 17.38 18.62 -27.68
C PRO A 562 17.50 20.08 -27.23
#